data_AF-A0A372M5R3-F1
#
_entry.id   AF-A0A372M5R3-F1
#
_cell.length_a   1.000
_cell.length_b   1.000
_cell.length_c   1.000
_cell.angle_alpha   90.00
_cell.angle_beta   90.00
_cell.angle_gamma   90.00
#
_symmetry.space_group_name_H-M   'P 1'
#
loop_
_entity.id
_entity.type
_entity.pdbx_description
1 polymer ?
#
loop_
_entity_poly.entity_id
_entity_poly.type
_entity_poly.pdbx_seq_one_letter_code
_entity_poly.pdbx_strand_id
1 'polypeptide(L)'
;MSTYQLAAIARTPEPRTALRRFLAADALVTSANGLAYLALSGPLGRLLGVDSGLLLPLGAGLVAYAVAVGLIARRAEPPALAVRAVVEANLAWSALSLVALFAWLSPSTAGAVWIPLQALVVAGFAALQHTAQRALRA
;
A
#
# COMPACT_ATOMS: atom_id res chain seq x y z
N MET A 1 25.30 32.39 10.90
CA MET A 1 24.52 31.21 10.45
C MET A 1 24.36 30.28 11.65
N SER A 2 23.39 30.51 12.52
CA SER A 2 22.05 29.91 12.51
C SER A 2 22.03 28.43 12.90
N THR A 3 22.24 28.14 14.18
CA THR A 3 21.81 26.89 14.83
C THR A 3 20.31 26.64 14.65
N TYR A 4 19.51 27.69 14.44
CA TYR A 4 18.11 27.62 14.05
C TYR A 4 17.88 26.97 12.67
N GLN A 5 18.83 27.07 11.72
CA GLN A 5 18.70 26.43 10.40
C GLN A 5 18.90 24.91 10.47
N LEU A 6 19.73 24.40 11.37
CA LEU A 6 19.95 22.96 11.55
C LEU A 6 18.76 22.29 12.25
N ALA A 7 18.15 22.96 13.25
CA ALA A 7 16.90 22.51 13.86
C ALA A 7 15.71 22.54 12.89
N ALA A 8 15.71 23.48 11.93
CA ALA A 8 14.68 23.58 10.90
C ALA A 8 14.80 22.51 9.82
N ILE A 9 16.00 22.00 9.52
CA ILE A 9 16.24 20.87 8.60
C ILE A 9 15.91 19.53 9.30
N ALA A 10 16.09 19.46 10.62
CA ALA A 10 15.71 18.31 11.43
C ALA A 10 14.20 18.21 11.72
N ARG A 11 13.39 19.20 11.30
CA ARG A 11 11.94 19.05 11.26
C ARG A 11 11.62 18.01 10.20
N THR A 12 11.39 16.79 10.68
CA THR A 12 10.51 15.84 10.01
C THR A 12 9.35 16.64 9.39
N PRO A 13 9.00 16.43 8.11
CA PRO A 13 7.78 17.03 7.59
C PRO A 13 6.67 16.68 8.59
N GLU A 14 6.07 17.70 9.22
CA GLU A 14 5.04 17.61 10.28
C GLU A 14 4.42 16.21 10.28
N PRO A 15 4.59 15.36 11.33
CA PRO A 15 4.28 13.92 11.26
C PRO A 15 2.92 13.59 10.65
N ARG A 16 1.95 14.51 10.80
CA ARG A 16 0.64 14.50 10.16
C ARG A 16 0.68 14.66 8.64
N THR A 17 1.46 15.60 8.13
CA THR A 17 1.73 15.79 6.70
C THR A 17 2.45 14.58 6.12
N ALA A 18 3.43 14.01 6.82
CA ALA A 18 4.11 12.78 6.40
C ALA A 18 3.11 11.61 6.29
N LEU A 19 2.29 11.40 7.31
CA LEU A 19 1.25 10.37 7.33
C LEU A 19 0.28 10.51 6.14
N ARG A 20 -0.19 11.73 5.87
CA ARG A 20 -1.08 11.99 4.71
C ARG A 20 -0.40 11.68 3.38
N ARG A 21 0.89 12.01 3.23
CA ARG A 21 1.66 11.68 2.02
C ARG A 21 1.84 10.17 1.85
N PHE A 22 2.11 9.44 2.93
CA PHE A 22 2.23 7.98 2.86
C PHE A 22 0.90 7.30 2.52
N LEU A 23 -0.21 7.75 3.09
CA LEU A 23 -1.55 7.28 2.73
C LEU A 23 -1.89 7.61 1.27
N ALA A 24 -1.55 8.81 0.80
CA ALA A 24 -1.79 9.19 -0.59
C ALA A 24 -0.92 8.37 -1.57
N ALA A 25 0.35 8.14 -1.25
CA ALA A 25 1.25 7.33 -2.07
C ALA A 25 0.79 5.86 -2.12
N ASP A 26 0.37 5.29 -0.99
CA ASP A 26 -0.24 3.96 -0.90
C ASP A 26 -1.46 3.88 -1.82
N ALA A 27 -2.43 4.78 -1.64
CA ALA A 27 -3.62 4.84 -2.48
C ALA A 27 -3.30 4.96 -3.99
N LEU A 28 -2.30 5.75 -4.38
CA LEU A 28 -1.91 5.89 -5.79
C LEU A 28 -1.31 4.59 -6.33
N VAL A 29 -0.40 3.96 -5.60
CA VAL A 29 0.25 2.70 -6.02
C VAL A 29 -0.79 1.58 -6.07
N THR A 30 -1.64 1.45 -5.06
CA THR A 30 -2.72 0.45 -5.03
C THR A 30 -3.73 0.69 -6.14
N SER A 31 -4.11 1.95 -6.42
CA SER A 31 -4.99 2.28 -7.54
C SER A 31 -4.37 1.87 -8.88
N ALA A 32 -3.09 2.22 -9.11
CA ALA A 32 -2.40 1.87 -10.35
C ALA A 32 -2.37 0.34 -10.55
N ASN A 33 -2.06 -0.40 -9.50
CA ASN A 33 -2.06 -1.87 -9.53
C ASN A 33 -3.47 -2.44 -9.77
N GLY A 34 -4.46 -1.96 -9.03
CA GLY A 34 -5.84 -2.41 -9.16
C GLY A 34 -6.44 -2.12 -10.55
N LEU A 35 -6.18 -0.93 -11.09
CA LEU A 35 -6.58 -0.56 -12.45
C LEU A 35 -5.87 -1.39 -13.51
N ALA A 36 -4.58 -1.69 -13.32
CA ALA A 36 -3.85 -2.59 -14.20
C ALA A 36 -4.49 -3.99 -14.21
N TYR A 37 -4.84 -4.53 -13.03
CA TYR A 37 -5.55 -5.81 -12.94
C TYR A 37 -6.94 -5.77 -13.58
N LEU A 38 -7.68 -4.67 -13.45
CA LEU A 38 -9.00 -4.54 -14.09
C LEU A 38 -8.91 -4.44 -15.62
N ALA A 39 -8.02 -3.59 -16.12
CA ALA A 39 -7.92 -3.29 -17.55
C ALA A 39 -7.16 -4.38 -18.32
N LEU A 40 -6.20 -5.05 -17.67
CA LEU A 40 -5.26 -5.97 -18.31
C LEU A 40 -5.25 -7.36 -17.65
N SER A 41 -6.35 -7.78 -17.02
CA SER A 41 -6.48 -9.09 -16.33
C SER A 41 -6.03 -10.27 -17.20
N GLY A 42 -6.40 -10.30 -18.48
CA GLY A 42 -6.00 -11.35 -19.41
C GLY A 42 -4.49 -11.36 -19.70
N PRO A 43 -3.91 -10.28 -20.23
CA PRO A 43 -2.46 -10.17 -20.46
C PRO A 43 -1.63 -10.38 -19.20
N LEU A 44 -2.00 -9.75 -18.09
CA LEU A 44 -1.29 -9.91 -16.81
C LEU A 44 -1.45 -11.31 -16.24
N GLY A 45 -2.62 -11.94 -16.41
CA GLY A 45 -2.83 -13.31 -15.97
C GLY A 45 -1.88 -14.29 -16.65
N ARG A 46 -1.71 -14.16 -17.98
CA ARG A 46 -0.70 -14.93 -18.72
C ARG A 46 0.73 -14.61 -18.30
N LEU A 47 1.05 -13.32 -18.13
CA LEU A 47 2.39 -12.89 -17.73
C LEU A 47 2.77 -13.42 -16.35
N LEU A 48 1.89 -13.29 -15.37
CA LEU A 48 2.14 -13.65 -13.97
C LEU A 48 1.87 -15.13 -13.68
N GLY A 49 1.21 -15.85 -14.59
CA GLY A 49 0.73 -17.22 -14.34
C GLY A 49 -0.35 -17.24 -13.24
N VAL A 50 -1.20 -16.22 -13.19
CA VAL A 50 -2.32 -16.10 -12.25
C VAL A 50 -3.61 -16.06 -13.05
N ASP A 51 -4.65 -16.73 -12.58
CA ASP A 51 -5.93 -16.76 -13.27
C ASP A 51 -6.51 -15.35 -13.44
N SER A 52 -6.93 -15.02 -14.67
CA SER A 52 -7.49 -13.70 -14.98
C SER A 52 -8.86 -13.46 -14.30
N GLY A 53 -9.62 -14.52 -14.05
CA GLY A 53 -10.85 -14.50 -13.27
C GLY A 53 -10.61 -14.23 -11.78
N LEU A 54 -9.40 -14.50 -11.27
CA LEU A 54 -8.95 -14.04 -9.96
C LEU A 54 -8.42 -12.59 -9.99
N LEU A 55 -7.64 -12.22 -11.01
CA LEU A 55 -7.07 -10.85 -11.09
C LEU A 55 -8.15 -9.76 -11.19
N LEU A 56 -9.23 -10.02 -11.93
CA LEU A 56 -10.31 -9.03 -12.11
C LEU A 56 -10.98 -8.61 -10.78
N PRO A 57 -11.52 -9.53 -9.95
CA PRO A 57 -12.11 -9.17 -8.66
C PRO A 57 -11.07 -8.61 -7.67
N LEU A 58 -9.81 -9.09 -7.72
CA LEU A 58 -8.74 -8.49 -6.92
C LEU A 58 -8.51 -7.03 -7.33
N GLY A 59 -8.48 -6.73 -8.62
CA GLY A 59 -8.35 -5.37 -9.14
C GLY A 59 -9.47 -4.46 -8.65
N ALA A 60 -10.72 -4.93 -8.69
CA ALA A 60 -11.87 -4.19 -8.17
C ALA A 60 -11.73 -3.91 -6.66
N GLY A 61 -11.34 -4.93 -5.89
CA GLY A 61 -11.11 -4.79 -4.45
C GLY A 61 -9.99 -3.79 -4.12
N LEU A 62 -8.88 -3.85 -4.86
CA LEU A 62 -7.76 -2.92 -4.71
C LEU A 62 -8.16 -1.48 -5.03
N VAL A 63 -8.94 -1.25 -6.09
CA VAL A 63 -9.45 0.10 -6.40
C VAL A 63 -10.37 0.60 -5.29
N ALA A 64 -11.29 -0.23 -4.81
CA ALA A 64 -12.18 0.15 -3.70
C ALA A 64 -11.40 0.48 -2.42
N TYR A 65 -10.39 -0.33 -2.08
CA TYR A 65 -9.48 -0.09 -0.97
C TYR A 65 -8.71 1.22 -1.16
N ALA A 66 -8.13 1.45 -2.33
CA ALA A 66 -7.38 2.66 -2.64
C ALA A 66 -8.23 3.93 -2.53
N VAL A 67 -9.51 3.87 -2.96
CA VAL A 67 -10.46 4.97 -2.76
C VAL A 67 -10.66 5.24 -1.27
N ALA A 68 -10.87 4.21 -0.45
CA ALA A 68 -11.02 4.36 1.00
C ALA A 68 -9.78 4.99 1.64
N VAL A 69 -8.58 4.52 1.30
CA VAL A 69 -7.30 5.08 1.78
C VAL A 69 -7.14 6.53 1.32
N GLY A 70 -7.44 6.83 0.05
CA GLY A 70 -7.38 8.18 -0.50
C GLY A 70 -8.33 9.15 0.22
N LEU A 71 -9.53 8.71 0.57
CA LEU A 71 -10.46 9.52 1.38
C LEU A 71 -9.92 9.81 2.78
N ILE A 72 -9.22 8.86 3.40
CA ILE A 72 -8.54 9.06 4.69
C ILE A 72 -7.40 10.08 4.54
N ALA A 73 -6.59 9.97 3.48
CA ALA A 73 -5.46 10.86 3.20
C ALA A 73 -5.88 12.34 2.99
N ARG A 74 -7.09 12.56 2.45
CA ARG A 74 -7.65 13.90 2.21
C ARG A 74 -8.02 14.64 3.50
N ARG A 75 -8.25 13.94 4.62
CA ARG A 75 -8.58 14.58 5.89
C ARG A 75 -7.37 15.36 6.41
N ALA A 76 -7.62 16.59 6.87
CA ALA A 76 -6.60 17.37 7.57
C ALA A 76 -6.07 16.60 8.79
N GLU A 77 -6.98 15.91 9.48
CA GLU A 77 -6.69 15.04 10.61
C GLU A 77 -7.18 13.60 10.34
N PRO A 78 -6.31 12.71 9.83
CA PRO A 78 -6.65 11.30 9.64
C PRO A 78 -7.00 10.63 10.97
N PRO A 79 -8.18 10.00 11.12
CA PRO A 79 -8.55 9.32 12.37
C PRO A 79 -7.62 8.15 12.67
N ALA A 80 -7.09 8.08 13.90
CA ALA A 80 -6.11 7.06 14.28
C ALA A 80 -6.61 5.61 14.11
N LEU A 81 -7.90 5.35 14.33
CA LEU A 81 -8.49 4.02 14.10
C LEU A 81 -8.52 3.66 12.61
N ALA A 82 -8.84 4.62 11.75
CA ALA A 82 -8.87 4.41 10.30
C ALA A 82 -7.47 4.12 9.76
N VAL A 83 -6.45 4.89 10.20
CA VAL A 83 -5.06 4.63 9.79
C VAL A 83 -4.58 3.27 10.30
N ARG A 84 -4.93 2.88 11.52
CA ARG A 84 -4.62 1.54 12.02
C ARG A 84 -5.26 0.47 11.15
N ALA A 85 -6.52 0.61 10.76
CA ALA A 85 -7.18 -0.35 9.88
C ALA A 85 -6.46 -0.50 8.52
N VAL A 86 -5.96 0.60 7.94
CA VAL A 86 -5.15 0.58 6.71
C VAL A 86 -3.85 -0.21 6.92
N VAL A 87 -3.14 0.05 8.03
CA VAL A 87 -1.91 -0.67 8.38
C VAL A 87 -2.17 -2.18 8.51
N GLU A 88 -3.19 -2.58 9.27
CA GLU A 88 -3.53 -4.00 9.47
C GLU A 88 -3.97 -4.66 8.16
N ALA A 89 -4.75 -3.95 7.32
CA ALA A 89 -5.16 -4.45 6.01
C ALA A 89 -3.96 -4.67 5.08
N ASN A 90 -3.02 -3.73 5.03
CA ASN A 90 -1.79 -3.85 4.25
C ASN A 90 -0.92 -5.02 4.74
N LEU A 91 -0.78 -5.20 6.06
CA LEU A 91 -0.05 -6.34 6.63
C LEU A 91 -0.74 -7.66 6.31
N ALA A 92 -2.06 -7.75 6.46
CA ALA A 92 -2.85 -8.92 6.11
C ALA A 92 -2.73 -9.25 4.62
N TRP A 93 -2.80 -8.25 3.74
CA TRP A 93 -2.63 -8.41 2.30
C TRP A 93 -1.23 -8.92 1.94
N SER A 94 -0.20 -8.37 2.59
CA SER A 94 1.19 -8.78 2.38
C SER A 94 1.40 -10.23 2.80
N ALA A 95 0.93 -10.60 3.99
CA ALA A 95 0.99 -11.98 4.48
C ALA A 95 0.19 -12.93 3.59
N LEU A 96 -1.03 -12.55 3.20
CA LEU A 96 -1.88 -13.33 2.30
C LEU A 96 -1.21 -13.54 0.94
N SER A 97 -0.54 -12.52 0.39
CA SER A 97 0.18 -12.63 -0.88
C SER A 97 1.32 -13.65 -0.80
N LEU A 98 2.06 -13.67 0.30
CA LEU A 98 3.13 -14.66 0.52
C LEU A 98 2.57 -16.06 0.76
N VAL A 99 1.53 -16.20 1.59
CA VAL A 99 0.86 -17.49 1.80
C VAL A 99 0.32 -18.01 0.47
N ALA A 100 -0.33 -17.15 -0.33
CA ALA A 100 -0.86 -17.50 -1.64
C ALA A 100 0.21 -18.07 -2.57
N LEU A 101 1.38 -17.43 -2.60
CA LEU A 101 2.52 -17.86 -3.40
C LEU A 101 2.95 -19.30 -3.10
N PHE A 102 2.92 -19.71 -1.83
CA PHE A 102 3.41 -21.04 -1.42
C PHE A 102 2.32 -22.09 -1.24
N ALA A 103 1.06 -21.69 -1.04
CA ALA A 103 -0.02 -22.60 -0.66
C ALA A 103 -0.98 -22.95 -1.80
N TRP A 104 -1.26 -22.03 -2.74
CA TRP A 104 -2.30 -22.25 -3.75
C TRP A 104 -2.06 -21.64 -5.13
N LEU A 105 -1.05 -20.78 -5.30
CA LEU A 105 -0.67 -20.25 -6.62
C LEU A 105 0.49 -21.05 -7.23
N SER A 106 0.47 -21.20 -8.54
CA SER A 106 1.59 -21.73 -9.33
C SER A 106 1.97 -20.69 -10.39
N PRO A 107 2.56 -19.56 -9.97
CA PRO A 107 2.82 -18.45 -10.88
C PRO A 107 3.92 -18.77 -11.89
N SER A 108 3.99 -17.96 -12.95
CA SER A 108 5.17 -17.92 -13.83
C SER A 108 6.38 -17.37 -13.06
N THR A 109 7.57 -17.40 -13.67
CA THR A 109 8.76 -16.73 -13.10
C THR A 109 8.52 -15.24 -12.85
N ALA A 110 7.80 -14.55 -13.73
CA ALA A 110 7.47 -13.14 -13.54
C ALA A 110 6.52 -12.96 -12.34
N GLY A 111 5.52 -13.83 -12.18
CA GLY A 111 4.64 -13.81 -11.02
C GLY A 111 5.35 -14.14 -9.71
N ALA A 112 6.29 -15.09 -9.72
CA ALA A 112 7.10 -15.46 -8.56
C ALA A 112 8.00 -14.31 -8.07
N VAL A 113 8.37 -13.37 -8.94
CA VAL A 113 9.07 -12.13 -8.55
C VAL A 113 8.06 -11.04 -8.15
N TRP A 114 6.99 -10.88 -8.92
CA TRP A 114 6.00 -9.83 -8.73
C TRP A 114 5.24 -9.94 -7.41
N ILE A 115 4.79 -11.14 -7.03
CA ILE A 115 3.97 -11.36 -5.84
C ILE A 115 4.73 -10.98 -4.55
N PRO A 116 5.99 -11.42 -4.32
CA PRO A 116 6.78 -10.94 -3.20
C PRO A 116 7.08 -9.45 -3.28
N LEU A 117 7.40 -8.93 -4.47
CA LEU A 117 7.73 -7.51 -4.64
C LEU A 117 6.58 -6.61 -4.22
N GLN A 118 5.36 -6.87 -4.71
CA GLN A 118 4.18 -6.07 -4.32
C GLN A 118 3.83 -6.25 -2.84
N ALA A 119 4.01 -7.46 -2.27
CA ALA A 119 3.84 -7.67 -0.83
C ALA A 119 4.82 -6.83 0.01
N LEU A 120 6.09 -6.74 -0.41
CA LEU A 120 7.10 -5.92 0.27
C LEU A 120 6.78 -4.42 0.18
N VAL A 121 6.31 -3.94 -0.98
CA VAL A 121 5.89 -2.54 -1.16
C VAL A 121 4.71 -2.21 -0.23
N VAL A 122 3.70 -3.06 -0.18
CA VAL A 122 2.52 -2.89 0.69
C VAL A 122 2.91 -2.93 2.18
N ALA A 123 3.77 -3.86 2.58
CA ALA A 123 4.32 -3.91 3.94
C ALA A 123 5.16 -2.66 4.28
N GLY A 124 5.89 -2.13 3.30
CA GLY A 124 6.63 -0.87 3.42
C GLY A 124 5.71 0.31 3.71
N PHE A 125 4.58 0.44 3.00
CA PHE A 125 3.57 1.45 3.30
C PHE A 125 2.99 1.29 4.71
N ALA A 126 2.66 0.06 5.12
CA ALA A 126 2.18 -0.23 6.47
C ALA A 126 3.18 0.24 7.53
N ALA A 127 4.47 -0.04 7.36
CA ALA A 127 5.52 0.39 8.27
C ALA A 127 5.68 1.92 8.33
N LEU A 128 5.64 2.60 7.20
CA LEU A 128 5.72 4.07 7.13
C LEU A 128 4.51 4.74 7.78
N GLN A 129 3.30 4.23 7.53
CA GLN A 129 2.06 4.71 8.14
C GLN A 129 2.06 4.48 9.65
N HIS A 130 2.49 3.30 10.09
CA HIS A 130 2.57 2.94 11.51
C HIS A 130 3.56 3.84 12.28
N THR A 131 4.75 4.05 11.73
CA THR A 131 5.78 4.91 12.36
C THR A 131 5.33 6.37 12.44
N ALA A 132 4.75 6.91 11.37
CA ALA A 132 4.19 8.27 11.37
C ALA A 132 3.03 8.43 12.35
N GLN A 133 2.14 7.42 12.44
CA GLN A 133 1.04 7.42 13.40
C GLN A 133 1.53 7.34 14.85
N ARG A 134 2.58 6.56 15.13
CA ARG A 134 3.20 6.50 16.46
C ARG A 134 3.81 7.83 16.87
N ALA A 135 4.46 8.53 15.95
CA ALA A 135 5.04 9.85 16.20
C ALA A 135 3.99 10.92 16.52
N LEU A 136 2.73 10.76 16.09
CA LEU A 136 1.62 11.65 16.45
C LEU A 136 1.01 11.39 17.83
N ARG A 137 1.34 10.27 18.48
CA ARG A 137 0.84 9.89 19.80
C ARG A 137 1.84 10.15 20.93
N ALA A 138 3.10 10.38 20.58
CA ALA A 138 4.20 10.68 21.50
C ALA A 138 4.22 12.18 21.82
#